data_AF-A0A1G2CDC6-F1
#
_entry.id   AF-A0A1G2CDC6-F1
#
_cell.length_a   1.000
_cell.length_b   1.000
_cell.length_c   1.000
_cell.angle_alpha   90.00
_cell.angle_beta   90.00
_cell.angle_gamma   90.00
#
_symmetry.space_group_name_H-M   'P 1'
#
loop_
_entity.id
_entity.type
_entity.pdbx_description
1 polymer ?
#
loop_
_entity_poly.entity_id
_entity_poly.type
_entity_poly.pdbx_seq_one_letter_code
_entity_poly.pdbx_strand_id
1 'polypeptide(L)' 'MAKVKYSDNLIGLKCSVCKRRNYYTRKNRKLVERKIEYSKFCPWCRKHTPHKEVKISGK' A
#
# COMPACT_ATOMS: atom_id res chain seq x y z
N MET A 1 11.35 -11.38 22.49
CA MET A 1 10.11 -10.99 21.77
C MET A 1 10.26 -11.36 20.30
N ALA A 2 9.58 -12.41 19.85
CA ALA A 2 9.74 -12.95 18.49
C ALA A 2 9.28 -11.91 17.45
N LYS A 3 10.18 -11.48 16.55
CA LYS A 3 9.83 -10.65 15.39
C LYS A 3 8.89 -11.46 14.51
N VAL A 4 7.60 -11.16 14.57
CA VAL A 4 6.57 -11.81 13.75
C VAL A 4 6.93 -11.62 12.28
N LYS A 5 7.40 -12.70 11.64
CA LYS A 5 7.99 -12.78 10.29
C LYS A 5 6.93 -12.63 9.16
N TYR A 6 5.85 -11.90 9.40
CA TYR A 6 4.69 -11.80 8.50
C TYR A 6 4.55 -10.48 7.73
N SER A 7 5.54 -9.59 7.82
CA SER A 7 5.46 -8.21 7.27
C SER A 7 6.23 -7.98 5.97
N ASP A 8 6.97 -8.95 5.42
CA ASP A 8 7.80 -8.65 4.25
C ASP A 8 6.96 -8.41 2.98
N ASN A 9 5.86 -9.15 2.80
CA ASN A 9 5.01 -8.99 1.63
C ASN A 9 3.92 -7.94 1.80
N LEU A 10 3.77 -7.31 2.97
CA LEU A 10 2.72 -6.33 3.20
C LEU A 10 3.15 -4.96 2.68
N ILE A 11 2.45 -4.48 1.66
CA ILE A 11 2.55 -3.11 1.16
C ILE A 11 1.31 -2.34 1.59
N GLY A 12 1.41 -1.02 1.61
CA GLY A 12 0.21 -0.20 1.72
C GLY A 12 0.07 0.72 0.55
N LEU A 13 -1.15 1.14 0.30
CA LEU A 13 -1.50 2.00 -0.80
C LEU A 13 -1.86 3.38 -0.25
N LYS A 14 -1.16 4.39 -0.75
CA LYS A 14 -1.35 5.79 -0.40
C LYS A 14 -2.08 6.49 -1.53
N CYS A 15 -3.19 7.14 -1.20
CA CYS A 15 -3.90 7.99 -2.14
C CYS A 15 -2.98 9.14 -2.60
N SER A 16 -2.92 9.38 -3.91
CA SER A 16 -2.15 10.50 -4.48
C SER A 16 -2.69 11.89 -4.07
N VAL A 17 -4.01 12.00 -3.89
CA VAL A 17 -4.69 13.28 -3.63
C VAL A 17 -4.64 13.67 -2.15
N CYS A 18 -5.19 12.83 -1.26
CA CYS A 18 -5.21 13.15 0.17
C CYS A 18 -3.95 12.70 0.92
N LYS A 19 -3.01 12.03 0.25
CA LYS A 19 -1.77 11.48 0.83
C LYS A 19 -2.01 10.52 2.00
N ARG A 20 -3.23 10.04 2.21
CA ARG A 20 -3.56 9.09 3.27
C ARG A 20 -3.35 7.66 2.81
N ARG A 21 -2.94 6.82 3.76
CA ARG A 21 -2.78 5.40 3.57
C ARG A 21 -4.09 4.72 3.97
N ASN A 22 -4.85 4.30 2.96
CA ASN A 22 -6.22 3.82 3.17
C ASN A 22 -6.32 2.30 3.00
N TYR A 23 -5.34 1.67 2.35
CA TYR A 23 -5.39 0.25 2.05
C TYR A 23 -4.05 -0.42 2.34
N TYR A 24 -4.16 -1.70 2.68
CA TYR A 24 -3.05 -2.62 2.85
C TYR A 24 -3.26 -3.79 1.89
N THR A 25 -2.25 -4.12 1.11
CA THR A 25 -2.28 -5.25 0.18
C THR A 25 -1.02 -6.06 0.33
N ARG A 26 -1.10 -7.35 -0.02
CA ARG A 26 0.08 -8.21 -0.04
C ARG A 26 0.62 -8.25 -1.46
N LYS A 27 1.90 -7.95 -1.62
CA LYS A 27 2.66 -8.03 -2.87
C LYS A 27 3.76 -9.05 -2.68
N ASN A 28 3.83 -10.02 -3.58
CA ASN A 28 4.99 -10.90 -3.64
C ASN A 28 6.13 -10.13 -4.34
N ARG A 29 7.12 -9.68 -3.54
CA ARG A 29 8.25 -8.89 -4.05
C ARG A 29 9.08 -9.62 -5.11
N LYS A 30 9.07 -10.96 -5.12
CA LYS A 30 9.82 -11.79 -6.09
C LYS A 30 9.20 -11.81 -7.49
N LEU A 31 7.87 -11.67 -7.59
CA LEU A 31 7.15 -11.77 -8.87
C LEU A 31 6.82 -10.40 -9.47
N VAL A 32 6.69 -9.37 -8.63
CA VAL A 32 6.29 -8.04 -9.07
C VAL A 32 7.34 -7.04 -8.61
N GLU A 33 8.30 -6.75 -9.48
CA GLU A 33 9.36 -5.76 -9.22
C GLU A 33 8.89 -4.33 -9.49
N ARG A 34 7.87 -4.16 -10.33
CA ARG A 34 7.31 -2.84 -10.68
C ARG A 34 6.53 -2.21 -9.53
N LYS A 35 6.52 -0.88 -9.50
CA LYS A 35 5.65 -0.11 -8.62
C LYS A 35 4.20 -0.29 -9.03
N ILE A 36 3.35 -0.70 -8.10
CA ILE A 36 1.93 -0.90 -8.38
C ILE A 36 1.16 0.39 -8.09
N GLU A 37 0.35 0.79 -9.06
CA GLU A 37 -0.63 1.87 -8.92
C GLU A 37 -2.02 1.30 -9.17
N TYR A 38 -2.93 1.48 -8.21
CA TYR A 38 -4.30 1.01 -8.32
C TYR A 38 -5.28 2.18 -8.26
N SER A 39 -6.24 2.21 -9.19
CA SER A 39 -7.40 3.11 -9.09
C SER A 39 -8.37 2.57 -8.05
N LYS A 40 -8.30 3.12 -6.83
CA LYS A 40 -9.18 2.76 -5.72
C LYS A 40 -9.99 3.96 -5.26
N PHE A 41 -11.17 3.68 -4.72
CA PHE A 41 -12.00 4.69 -4.09
C PHE A 41 -11.27 5.27 -2.87
N CYS A 42 -11.23 6.58 -2.73
CA CYS A 42 -10.74 7.23 -1.52
C CYS A 42 -11.95 7.76 -0.73
N PRO A 43 -12.22 7.27 0.49
CA PRO A 43 -13.37 7.74 1.28
C PRO A 43 -13.27 9.23 1.63
N TRP A 44 -12.05 9.75 1.75
CA TRP A 44 -11.79 11.16 2.06
C TRP A 44 -12.02 12.09 0.87
N CYS A 45 -11.66 11.64 -0.33
CA CYS A 45 -11.88 12.42 -1.55
C CYS A 45 -13.22 12.12 -2.23
N ARG A 46 -13.96 11.11 -1.74
CA ARG A 46 -15.20 10.56 -2.30
C ARG A 46 -15.13 10.27 -3.80
N LYS A 47 -13.96 9.91 -4.31
CA LYS A 47 -13.71 9.63 -5.73
C LYS A 47 -12.67 8.54 -5.91
N HIS A 48 -12.68 7.88 -7.07
CA HIS A 48 -11.62 6.95 -7.45
C HIS A 48 -10.37 7.73 -7.82
N THR A 49 -9.27 7.40 -7.15
CA THR A 49 -7.98 8.07 -7.32
C THR A 49 -6.87 7.03 -7.48
N PRO A 50 -5.78 7.37 -8.18
CA PRO A 50 -4.63 6.49 -8.25
C PRO A 50 -3.98 6.43 -6.86
N HIS A 51 -3.91 5.24 -6.30
CA HIS A 51 -3.21 4.95 -5.07
C HIS A 51 -1.86 4.31 -5.41
N LYS A 52 -0.78 4.92 -4.92
CA LYS A 52 0.60 4.46 -5.13
C LYS A 52 1.04 3.55 -3.98
N GLU A 53 1.87 2.55 -4.29
CA GLU A 53 2.46 1.71 -3.26
C GLU A 53 3.42 2.49 -2.34
N VAL A 54 3.38 2.15 -1.06
CA VAL A 54 4.23 2.68 0.00
C VAL A 54 4.68 1.51 0.87
N LYS A 55 5.95 1.50 1.26
CA LYS A 55 6.48 0.49 2.21
C LYS A 55 5.93 0.77 3.62
N ILE A 56 5.52 -0.26 4.34
CA ILE A 56 5.16 -0.14 5.77
C ILE A 56 6.45 -0.39 6.54
N SER A 57 7.32 0.63 6.64
CA SER A 57 8.44 0.53 7.57
C SER A 57 7.89 0.69 8.99
N GLY A 58 7.57 -0.43 9.62
CA GLY A 58 7.55 -0.48 11.09
C GLY A 58 8.98 -0.24 11.57
N LYS A 59 9.16 0.76 12.42
CA LYS A 59 10.40 0.92 13.18
C LYS A 59 10.47 -0.20 14.21
#